data_AF-A0A151BE66-F1
#
_entry.id   AF-A0A151BE66-F1
#
_cell.length_a   1.000
_cell.length_b   1.000
_cell.length_c   1.000
_cell.angle_alpha   90.00
_cell.angle_beta   90.00
_cell.angle_gamma   90.00
#
_symmetry.space_group_name_H-M   'P 1'
#
loop_
_entity.id
_entity.type
_entity.pdbx_description
1 polymer ?
#
loop_
_entity_poly.entity_id
_entity_poly.type
_entity_poly.pdbx_seq_one_letter_code
_entity_poly.pdbx_strand_id
1 'polypeptide(L)'
;HPPLRIEQAMAEAHISIDPFKDAEEQAKQVIQALRPVLPLKIENVELEVVIPPRFAPSSYSALKSFGAIKREQWLQDGSLSAVIEIPAGLQPSFMEKLGSVTKGSAQIKRVS
;
A
#
# COMPACT_ATOMS: atom_id res chain seq x y z
N HIS A 1 1.42 -13.55 1.04
CA HIS A 1 1.10 -13.98 -0.34
C HIS A 1 1.78 -15.32 -0.62
N PRO A 2 1.12 -16.30 -1.26
CA PRO A 2 1.65 -17.65 -1.38
C PRO A 2 2.74 -17.75 -2.48
N PRO A 3 3.73 -18.66 -2.33
CA PRO A 3 4.91 -18.80 -3.21
C PRO A 3 4.58 -19.12 -4.68
N LEU A 4 3.40 -19.69 -4.94
CA LEU A 4 2.97 -20.15 -6.27
C LEU A 4 2.89 -19.03 -7.33
N ARG A 5 2.68 -17.77 -6.93
CA ARG A 5 2.68 -16.63 -7.87
C ARG A 5 4.06 -16.22 -8.36
N ILE A 6 5.10 -16.45 -7.54
CA ILE A 6 6.47 -16.10 -7.92
C ILE A 6 6.96 -17.07 -9.00
N GLU A 7 6.61 -18.35 -8.87
CA GLU A 7 6.96 -19.39 -9.86
C GLU A 7 6.34 -19.11 -11.24
N GLN A 8 5.09 -18.64 -11.29
CA GLN A 8 4.42 -18.31 -12.55
C GLN A 8 5.00 -17.05 -13.21
N ALA A 9 5.32 -16.01 -12.43
CA ALA A 9 5.94 -14.79 -12.93
C ALA A 9 7.36 -15.04 -13.48
N MET A 10 8.11 -16.01 -12.94
CA MET A 10 9.43 -16.39 -13.47
C MET A 10 9.34 -17.15 -14.80
N ALA A 11 8.28 -17.93 -15.02
CA ALA A 11 8.05 -18.65 -16.28
C ALA A 11 7.63 -17.68 -17.41
N GLU A 12 6.79 -16.69 -17.11
CA GLU A 12 6.37 -15.69 -18.10
C GLU A 12 7.51 -14.74 -18.52
N ALA A 13 8.45 -14.46 -17.62
CA ALA A 13 9.54 -13.51 -17.85
C ALA A 13 10.71 -14.06 -18.70
N HIS A 14 10.69 -15.32 -19.15
CA HIS A 14 11.76 -15.95 -19.96
C HIS A 14 13.18 -15.68 -19.41
N ILE A 15 13.33 -15.72 -18.08
CA ILE A 15 14.62 -15.42 -17.46
C ILE A 15 15.53 -16.63 -17.59
N SER A 16 16.48 -16.57 -18.51
CA SER A 16 17.61 -17.50 -18.55
C SER A 16 18.52 -17.25 -17.34
N ILE A 17 18.53 -18.19 -16.40
CA ILE A 17 19.43 -18.16 -15.24
C ILE A 17 20.83 -18.58 -15.71
N ASP A 18 21.82 -17.71 -15.50
CA ASP A 18 23.22 -17.94 -15.88
C ASP A 18 24.02 -18.47 -14.68
N PRO A 19 24.39 -19.76 -14.62
CA PRO A 19 24.98 -20.38 -13.43
C PRO A 19 26.36 -19.83 -13.04
N PHE A 20 26.96 -18.93 -13.82
CA PHE A 20 28.27 -18.34 -13.55
C PHE A 20 28.22 -16.94 -12.90
N LYS A 21 27.03 -16.37 -12.70
CA LYS A 21 26.87 -15.05 -12.09
C LYS A 21 26.51 -15.14 -10.61
N ASP A 22 27.08 -14.24 -9.82
CA ASP A 22 26.77 -14.11 -8.39
C ASP A 22 25.27 -13.84 -8.17
N ALA A 23 24.70 -14.53 -7.18
CA ALA A 23 23.27 -14.53 -6.90
C ALA A 23 22.70 -13.12 -6.65
N GLU A 24 23.52 -12.22 -6.10
CA GLU A 24 23.12 -10.84 -5.83
C GLU A 24 23.00 -10.00 -7.12
N GLU A 25 23.85 -10.27 -8.10
CA GLU A 25 23.81 -9.60 -9.41
C GLU A 25 22.67 -10.14 -10.26
N GLN A 26 22.45 -11.46 -10.22
CA GLN A 26 21.29 -12.09 -10.84
C GLN A 26 19.98 -11.58 -10.25
N ALA A 27 19.89 -11.43 -8.93
CA ALA A 27 18.69 -10.89 -8.28
C ALA A 27 18.34 -9.49 -8.80
N LYS A 28 19.34 -8.62 -9.00
CA LYS A 28 19.12 -7.27 -9.56
C LYS A 28 18.61 -7.33 -11.01
N GLN A 29 19.16 -8.22 -11.84
CA GLN A 29 18.71 -8.39 -13.23
C GLN A 29 17.30 -8.98 -13.29
N VAL A 30 16.99 -9.96 -12.44
CA VAL A 30 15.66 -10.55 -12.29
C VAL A 30 14.64 -9.50 -11.85
N ILE A 31 14.96 -8.68 -10.84
CA ILE A 31 14.09 -7.59 -10.37
C ILE A 31 13.84 -6.56 -11.49
N GLN A 32 14.85 -6.23 -12.30
CA GLN A 32 14.68 -5.32 -13.44
C GLN A 32 13.88 -5.93 -14.58
N ALA A 33 14.07 -7.21 -14.90
CA ALA A 33 13.30 -7.94 -15.91
C ALA A 33 11.85 -8.19 -15.47
N LEU A 34 11.63 -8.29 -14.16
CA LEU A 34 10.31 -8.35 -13.56
C LEU A 34 9.62 -6.97 -13.55
N ARG A 35 10.31 -5.83 -13.52
CA ARG A 35 9.65 -4.49 -13.56
C ARG A 35 8.60 -4.30 -14.66
N PRO A 36 8.78 -4.79 -15.90
CA PRO A 36 7.78 -4.72 -16.98
C PRO A 36 6.72 -5.85 -16.98
N VAL A 37 6.87 -6.92 -16.18
CA VAL A 37 5.86 -7.99 -15.96
C VAL A 37 5.10 -7.85 -14.62
N LEU A 38 5.75 -7.27 -13.60
CA LEU A 38 5.21 -6.74 -12.34
C LEU A 38 4.73 -5.26 -12.36
N PRO A 39 4.52 -4.53 -13.48
CA PRO A 39 3.78 -3.29 -13.51
C PRO A 39 2.29 -3.65 -13.66
N LEU A 40 1.82 -4.64 -12.90
CA LEU A 40 0.39 -4.84 -12.73
C LEU A 40 -0.09 -3.68 -11.88
N LYS A 41 -0.41 -2.58 -12.59
CA LYS A 41 -1.03 -1.33 -12.16
C LYS A 41 -1.08 -1.23 -10.64
N ILE A 42 -0.20 -0.40 -10.07
CA ILE A 42 -0.48 0.20 -8.77
C ILE A 42 -1.73 1.07 -9.02
N GLU A 43 -2.90 0.44 -9.00
CA GLU A 43 -4.17 1.12 -9.02
C GLU A 43 -4.23 1.80 -7.66
N ASN A 44 -3.89 3.08 -7.64
CA ASN A 44 -4.02 3.88 -6.45
C ASN A 44 -5.52 4.10 -6.22
N VAL A 45 -5.94 3.92 -4.98
CA VAL A 45 -7.29 4.22 -4.53
C VAL A 45 -7.22 5.42 -3.61
N GLU A 46 -8.16 6.33 -3.79
CA GLU A 46 -8.37 7.43 -2.87
C GLU A 46 -9.42 7.02 -1.84
N LEU A 47 -9.06 7.14 -0.57
CA LEU A 47 -9.91 6.83 0.56
C LEU A 47 -10.07 8.08 1.42
N GLU A 48 -11.31 8.44 1.71
CA GLU A 48 -11.64 9.43 2.73
C GLU A 48 -11.74 8.71 4.07
N VAL A 49 -10.96 9.16 5.04
CA VAL A 49 -10.95 8.65 6.40
C VAL A 49 -11.38 9.73 7.37
N VAL A 50 -12.35 9.43 8.23
CA VAL A 50 -12.80 10.31 9.30
C VAL A 50 -12.39 9.69 10.62
N ILE A 51 -11.55 10.39 11.37
CA ILE A 51 -10.92 9.93 12.60
C ILE A 51 -11.35 10.85 13.75
N PRO A 52 -11.87 10.31 14.86
CA PRO A 52 -12.21 11.13 16.02
C PRO A 52 -11.00 11.88 16.60
N PRO A 53 -11.19 13.07 17.22
CA PRO A 53 -10.09 13.93 17.69
C PRO A 53 -9.09 13.21 18.60
N ARG A 54 -9.61 12.30 19.44
CA ARG A 54 -8.81 11.52 20.40
C ARG A 54 -7.72 10.66 19.74
N PHE A 55 -7.90 10.27 18.49
CA PHE A 55 -6.98 9.37 17.76
C PHE A 55 -6.33 10.05 16.54
N ALA A 56 -6.67 11.30 16.23
CA ALA A 56 -6.13 12.00 15.08
C ALA A 56 -4.58 12.10 15.09
N PRO A 57 -3.90 12.48 16.20
CA PRO A 57 -2.45 12.59 16.22
C PRO A 57 -1.71 11.26 16.02
N SER A 58 -2.22 10.18 16.64
CA SER A 58 -1.63 8.84 16.53
C SER A 58 -1.92 8.19 15.18
N SER A 59 -3.03 8.53 14.54
CA SER A 59 -3.37 8.03 13.21
C SER A 59 -2.54 8.70 12.11
N TYR A 60 -2.07 9.93 12.34
CA TYR A 60 -1.32 10.69 11.34
C TYR A 60 -0.03 9.99 10.86
N SER A 61 0.71 9.38 11.78
CA SER A 61 1.91 8.60 11.46
C SER A 61 1.56 7.32 10.68
N ALA A 62 0.43 6.68 11.01
CA ALA A 62 -0.08 5.54 10.27
C ALA A 62 -0.49 5.95 8.85
N LEU A 63 -1.25 7.03 8.67
CA LEU A 63 -1.63 7.53 7.33
C LEU A 63 -0.41 7.74 6.44
N LYS A 64 0.61 8.46 6.92
CA LYS A 64 1.85 8.71 6.17
C LYS A 64 2.66 7.45 5.83
N SER A 65 2.50 6.38 6.61
CA SER A 65 3.24 5.13 6.39
C SER A 65 2.64 4.27 5.28
N PHE A 66 1.36 4.46 4.93
CA PHE A 66 0.67 3.68 3.91
C PHE A 66 0.55 4.40 2.57
N GLY A 67 0.60 5.73 2.57
CA GLY A 67 0.56 6.51 1.33
C GLY A 67 0.59 8.01 1.54
N ALA A 68 0.16 8.73 0.51
CA ALA A 68 0.21 10.19 0.47
C ALA A 68 -1.15 10.78 0.88
N ILE A 69 -1.13 11.69 1.86
CA ILE A 69 -2.31 12.47 2.23
C ILE A 69 -2.50 13.56 1.17
N LYS A 70 -3.61 13.50 0.44
CA LYS A 70 -3.99 14.47 -0.60
C LYS A 70 -4.67 15.69 -0.02
N ARG A 71 -5.55 15.48 0.97
CA ARG A 71 -6.33 16.52 1.64
C ARG A 71 -6.51 16.16 3.10
N GLU A 72 -6.52 17.18 3.95
CA GLU A 72 -6.86 17.06 5.36
C GLU A 72 -7.71 18.24 5.79
N GLN A 73 -8.71 17.97 6.63
CA GLN A 73 -9.66 18.94 7.13
C GLN A 73 -10.06 18.58 8.56
N TRP A 74 -10.01 19.56 9.45
CA TRP A 74 -10.62 19.44 10.77
C TRP A 74 -12.11 19.80 10.68
N LEU A 75 -12.96 18.90 11.12
CA LEU A 75 -14.40 19.09 11.20
C LEU A 75 -14.77 19.90 12.45
N GLN A 76 -15.99 20.44 12.48
CA GLN A 76 -16.46 21.31 13.58
C GLN A 76 -16.57 20.58 14.93
N ASP A 77 -16.71 19.26 14.91
CA ASP A 77 -16.72 18.38 16.08
C ASP A 77 -15.30 18.02 16.57
N GLY A 78 -14.25 18.53 15.91
CA GLY A 78 -12.85 18.23 16.17
C GLY A 78 -12.35 16.94 15.52
N SER A 79 -13.18 16.22 14.74
CA SER A 79 -12.75 15.05 13.98
C SER A 79 -11.84 15.45 12.82
N LEU A 80 -10.89 14.60 12.48
CA LEU A 80 -10.02 14.76 11.32
C LEU A 80 -10.61 14.00 10.13
N SER A 81 -11.01 14.71 9.07
CA SER A 81 -11.24 14.11 7.75
C SER A 81 -9.97 14.22 6.91
N ALA A 82 -9.51 13.13 6.33
CA ALA A 82 -8.35 13.12 5.43
C ALA A 82 -8.61 12.25 4.21
N VAL A 83 -8.18 12.70 3.03
CA VAL A 83 -8.15 11.91 1.81
C VAL A 83 -6.73 11.39 1.62
N ILE A 84 -6.58 10.07 1.62
CA ILE A 84 -5.31 9.39 1.41
C ILE A 84 -5.32 8.59 0.12
N GLU A 85 -4.24 8.71 -0.65
CA GLU A 85 -3.97 7.87 -1.81
C GLU A 85 -3.04 6.74 -1.40
N ILE A 86 -3.51 5.50 -1.56
CA ILE A 86 -2.73 4.28 -1.27
C ILE A 86 -2.81 3.30 -2.45
N PRO A 87 -1.80 2.43 -2.62
CA PRO A 87 -1.91 1.27 -3.51
C PRO A 87 -3.12 0.40 -3.13
N ALA A 88 -3.97 0.00 -4.09
CA ALA A 88 -5.12 -0.88 -3.84
C ALA A 88 -4.74 -2.18 -3.11
N GLY A 89 -3.55 -2.72 -3.38
CA GLY A 89 -3.03 -3.91 -2.69
C GLY A 89 -2.77 -3.72 -1.19
N LEU A 90 -2.60 -2.48 -0.72
CA LEU A 90 -2.40 -2.14 0.69
C LEU A 90 -3.69 -1.77 1.41
N GLN A 91 -4.82 -1.67 0.71
CA GLN A 91 -6.10 -1.29 1.30
C GLN A 91 -6.52 -2.18 2.48
N PRO A 92 -6.44 -3.53 2.41
CA PRO A 92 -6.82 -4.37 3.57
C PRO A 92 -5.95 -4.10 4.80
N SER A 93 -4.63 -4.03 4.62
CA SER A 93 -3.68 -3.77 5.72
C SER A 93 -3.82 -2.36 6.29
N PHE A 94 -4.18 -1.38 5.46
CA PHE A 94 -4.48 -0.02 5.90
C PHE A 94 -5.71 0.00 6.82
N MET A 95 -6.79 -0.67 6.41
CA MET A 95 -8.03 -0.74 7.20
C MET A 95 -7.78 -1.43 8.55
N GLU A 96 -7.02 -2.52 8.59
CA GLU A 96 -6.65 -3.20 9.83
C GLU A 96 -5.83 -2.31 10.76
N LYS A 97 -4.81 -1.63 10.23
CA LYS A 97 -3.96 -0.74 11.03
C LYS A 97 -4.75 0.44 11.58
N LEU A 98 -5.55 1.10 10.74
CA LEU A 98 -6.36 2.24 11.15
C LEU A 98 -7.41 1.82 12.17
N GLY A 99 -8.05 0.66 11.98
CA GLY A 99 -8.95 0.05 12.95
C GLY A 99 -8.27 -0.21 14.30
N SER A 100 -7.04 -0.72 14.30
CA SER A 100 -6.27 -0.94 15.53
C SER A 100 -5.93 0.37 16.25
N VAL A 101 -5.45 1.39 15.53
CA VAL A 101 -5.05 2.69 16.11
C VAL A 101 -6.25 3.45 16.67
N THR A 102 -7.39 3.38 15.98
CA THR A 102 -8.62 4.11 16.35
C THR A 102 -9.60 3.26 17.16
N LYS A 103 -9.21 2.03 17.53
CA LYS A 103 -10.08 1.05 18.21
C LYS A 103 -11.42 0.83 17.48
N GLY A 104 -11.40 0.85 16.15
CA GLY A 104 -12.58 0.71 15.29
C GLY A 104 -13.45 1.96 15.18
N SER A 105 -13.00 3.10 15.69
CA SER A 105 -13.79 4.35 15.67
C SER A 105 -13.61 5.17 14.39
N ALA A 106 -12.64 4.83 13.54
CA ALA A 106 -12.45 5.49 12.25
C ALA A 106 -13.51 5.04 11.24
N GLN A 107 -13.99 5.98 10.44
CA GLN A 107 -14.82 5.70 9.27
C GLN A 107 -13.98 5.81 8.01
N ILE A 108 -14.14 4.87 7.08
CA ILE A 108 -13.40 4.82 5.82
C ILE A 108 -14.42 4.78 4.69
N LYS A 109 -14.30 5.69 3.73
CA LYS A 109 -15.13 5.75 2.53
C LYS A 109 -14.22 5.79 1.30
N ARG A 110 -14.63 5.10 0.23
CA ARG A 110 -13.93 5.19 -1.05
C ARG A 110 -14.35 6.48 -1.75
N VAL A 111 -13.37 7.30 -2.13
CA VAL A 111 -13.60 8.43 -3.03
C VAL A 111 -13.60 7.83 -4.43
N SER A 112 -14.71 7.98 -5.16
CA SER A 112 -14.90 7.42 -6.51
C SER A 112 -14.76 8.52 -7.55
#